data_AF-A0A350BVL4-F1
#
_entry.id   AF-A0A350BVL4-F1
#
_cell.length_a   1.000
_cell.length_b   1.000
_cell.length_c   1.000
_cell.angle_alpha   90.00
_cell.angle_beta   90.00
_cell.angle_gamma   90.00
#
_symmetry.space_group_name_H-M   'P 1'
#
loop_
_entity.id
_entity.type
_entity.pdbx_description
1 polymer ?
#
loop_
_entity_poly.entity_id
_entity_poly.type
_entity_poly.pdbx_seq_one_letter_code
_entity_poly.pdbx_strand_id
1 'polypeptide(L)'
;MERLIDRLAEKHIDWIHMARSFGCNEDEANELVQSMYVRLVKYIDDPERIMYNEKELNSFYVYVTLRNLFLSKVHKWKVDADLNNSNAGTNSLMNTYEYEDSFENLIGGIEEMVNSWYWYDKKLWEIHFKKQLSMRAISSVTRISLSSIFGTLKNGKTKVRNAFEKEWKEYLEAKQDKYRK
;
A
#
# COMPACT_ATOMS: atom_id res chain seq x y z
N MET A 1 10.10 -38.97 7.82
CA MET A 1 9.80 -37.76 8.60
C MET A 1 8.71 -37.04 7.84
N GLU A 2 7.50 -37.03 8.39
CA GLU A 2 6.33 -36.42 7.75
C GLU A 2 6.52 -34.90 7.68
N ARG A 3 6.26 -34.29 6.52
CA ARG A 3 6.49 -32.85 6.36
C ARG A 3 5.31 -32.09 6.97
N LEU A 4 5.58 -30.92 7.56
CA LEU A 4 4.55 -30.08 8.16
C LEU A 4 3.38 -29.76 7.20
N ILE A 5 3.70 -29.63 5.90
CA ILE A 5 2.70 -29.38 4.86
C ILE A 5 1.72 -30.55 4.69
N ASP A 6 2.17 -31.79 4.84
CA ASP A 6 1.34 -32.98 4.67
C ASP A 6 0.25 -33.02 5.76
N ARG A 7 0.64 -32.72 7.01
CA ARG A 7 -0.29 -32.59 8.15
C ARG A 7 -1.27 -31.44 7.98
N LEU A 8 -0.80 -30.29 7.51
CA LEU A 8 -1.68 -29.14 7.24
C LEU A 8 -2.65 -29.42 6.08
N ALA A 9 -2.28 -30.28 5.14
CA ALA A 9 -3.12 -30.65 3.99
C ALA A 9 -4.29 -31.55 4.39
N GLU A 10 -4.17 -32.36 5.45
CA GLU A 10 -5.27 -33.23 5.92
C GLU A 10 -6.56 -32.43 6.24
N LYS A 11 -6.39 -31.22 6.79
CA LYS A 11 -7.49 -30.32 7.16
C LYS A 11 -7.72 -29.20 6.14
N HIS A 12 -7.29 -29.39 4.89
CA HIS A 12 -7.38 -28.38 3.84
C HIS A 12 -8.79 -27.78 3.70
N ILE A 13 -9.80 -28.65 3.67
CA ILE A 13 -11.21 -28.24 3.54
C ILE A 13 -11.66 -27.38 4.73
N ASP A 14 -11.20 -27.68 5.95
CA ASP A 14 -11.51 -26.88 7.14
C ASP A 14 -10.91 -25.47 7.03
N TRP A 15 -9.70 -25.34 6.47
CA TRP A 15 -9.07 -24.04 6.23
C TRP A 15 -9.83 -23.23 5.19
N ILE A 16 -10.36 -23.88 4.15
CA ILE A 16 -11.21 -23.24 3.14
C ILE A 16 -12.51 -22.75 3.79
N HIS A 17 -13.17 -23.56 4.61
CA HIS A 17 -14.37 -23.14 5.35
C HIS A 17 -14.09 -21.95 6.28
N MET A 18 -12.95 -21.96 6.99
CA MET A 18 -12.52 -20.82 7.81
C MET A 18 -12.27 -19.57 6.97
N ALA A 19 -11.60 -19.69 5.83
CA ALA A 19 -11.37 -18.56 4.92
C ALA A 19 -12.69 -17.98 4.39
N ARG A 20 -13.64 -18.84 3.99
CA ARG A 20 -14.99 -18.43 3.55
C ARG A 20 -15.79 -17.73 4.65
N SER A 21 -15.56 -18.08 5.92
CA SER A 21 -16.20 -17.40 7.06
C SER A 21 -15.83 -15.92 7.18
N PHE A 22 -14.72 -15.48 6.55
CA PHE A 22 -14.34 -14.07 6.48
C PHE A 22 -15.05 -13.30 5.37
N GLY A 23 -15.88 -13.96 4.55
CA GLY A 23 -16.56 -13.36 3.41
C GLY A 23 -15.84 -13.53 2.07
N CYS A 24 -14.82 -14.39 2.00
CA CYS A 24 -14.13 -14.72 0.75
C CYS A 24 -15.02 -15.53 -0.19
N ASN A 25 -14.95 -15.27 -1.49
CA ASN A 25 -15.45 -16.21 -2.50
C ASN A 25 -14.55 -17.47 -2.59
N GLU A 26 -14.93 -18.46 -3.40
CA GLU A 26 -14.21 -19.73 -3.48
C GLU A 26 -12.76 -19.55 -3.95
N ASP A 27 -12.51 -18.72 -4.95
CA ASP A 27 -11.18 -18.48 -5.50
C ASP A 27 -10.29 -17.74 -4.49
N GLU A 28 -10.84 -16.71 -3.85
CA GLU A 28 -10.18 -15.94 -2.78
C GLU A 28 -9.85 -16.82 -1.56
N ALA A 29 -10.76 -17.71 -1.18
CA ALA A 29 -10.55 -18.64 -0.08
C ALA A 29 -9.40 -19.60 -0.39
N ASN A 30 -9.37 -20.16 -1.61
CA ASN A 30 -8.27 -20.99 -2.08
C ASN A 30 -6.94 -20.23 -2.08
N GLU A 31 -6.90 -19.00 -2.61
CA GLU A 31 -5.68 -18.19 -2.64
C GLU A 31 -5.19 -17.82 -1.22
N LEU A 32 -6.11 -17.51 -0.32
CA LEU A 32 -5.81 -17.20 1.08
C LEU A 32 -5.22 -18.41 1.81
N VAL A 33 -5.79 -19.59 1.62
CA VAL A 33 -5.29 -20.84 2.18
C VAL A 33 -3.92 -21.21 1.62
N GLN A 34 -3.70 -21.04 0.31
CA GLN A 34 -2.37 -21.23 -0.30
C GLN A 34 -1.32 -20.27 0.27
N SER A 35 -1.69 -19.00 0.45
CA SER A 35 -0.82 -18.01 1.09
C SER A 35 -0.48 -18.39 2.54
N MET A 36 -1.42 -19.00 3.24
CA MET A 36 -1.22 -19.52 4.59
C MET A 36 -0.20 -20.67 4.61
N TYR A 37 -0.31 -21.66 3.71
CA TYR A 37 0.68 -22.75 3.61
C TYR A 37 2.10 -22.21 3.40
N VAL A 38 2.27 -21.29 2.45
CA VAL A 38 3.59 -20.68 2.15
C VAL A 38 4.14 -19.97 3.39
N ARG A 39 3.29 -19.23 4.12
CA ARG A 39 3.72 -18.50 5.31
C ARG A 39 4.12 -19.46 6.44
N LEU A 40 3.34 -20.51 6.68
CA LEU A 40 3.67 -21.46 7.74
C LEU A 40 4.96 -22.22 7.44
N VAL A 41 5.12 -22.74 6.22
CA VAL A 41 6.33 -23.48 5.82
C VAL A 41 7.58 -22.59 5.83
N LYS A 42 7.46 -21.30 5.50
CA LYS A 42 8.59 -20.37 5.43
C LYS A 42 9.10 -19.89 6.78
N TYR A 43 8.21 -19.70 7.75
CA TYR A 43 8.53 -19.03 9.02
C TYR A 43 8.48 -19.93 10.25
N ILE A 44 8.06 -21.19 10.09
CA ILE A 44 8.04 -22.17 11.18
C ILE A 44 9.09 -23.22 10.87
N ASP A 45 10.24 -23.07 11.53
CA ASP A 45 11.34 -24.04 11.45
C ASP A 45 11.06 -25.28 12.31
N ASP A 46 10.25 -25.12 13.36
CA ASP A 46 9.90 -26.18 14.31
C ASP A 46 8.38 -26.47 14.30
N PRO A 47 7.96 -27.65 13.79
CA PRO A 47 6.56 -28.08 13.76
C PRO A 47 5.84 -27.99 15.09
N GLU A 48 6.53 -28.18 16.23
CA GLU A 48 5.92 -28.21 17.57
C GLU A 48 5.26 -26.87 17.94
N ARG A 49 5.72 -25.76 17.35
CA ARG A 49 5.18 -24.41 17.64
C ARG A 49 3.74 -24.21 17.18
N ILE A 50 3.23 -25.03 16.26
CA ILE A 50 1.86 -24.90 15.73
C ILE A 50 0.97 -26.09 16.06
N MET A 51 1.35 -26.88 17.05
CA MET A 51 0.59 -28.04 17.50
C MET A 51 0.04 -27.81 18.92
N TYR A 52 -1.12 -28.38 19.23
CA TYR A 52 -1.63 -28.46 20.61
C TYR A 52 -0.90 -29.57 21.38
N ASN A 53 -0.61 -30.68 20.70
CA ASN A 53 0.09 -31.89 21.17
C ASN A 53 0.92 -32.46 20.01
N GLU A 54 1.80 -33.44 20.23
CA GLU A 54 2.63 -34.08 19.16
C GLU A 54 1.85 -34.58 17.91
N LYS A 55 0.53 -34.72 18.02
CA LYS A 55 -0.37 -35.24 16.96
C LYS A 55 -1.38 -34.24 16.41
N GLU A 56 -1.76 -33.21 17.16
CA GLU A 56 -2.89 -32.34 16.78
C GLU A 56 -2.45 -30.93 16.44
N LEU A 57 -2.83 -30.47 15.24
CA LEU A 57 -2.57 -29.11 14.78
C LEU A 57 -3.42 -28.09 15.53
N ASN A 58 -2.79 -26.98 15.90
CA ASN A 58 -3.45 -25.87 16.54
C ASN A 58 -4.30 -25.09 15.52
N SER A 59 -5.57 -25.48 15.41
CA SER A 59 -6.52 -24.88 14.47
C SER A 59 -6.76 -23.39 14.78
N PHE A 60 -6.62 -22.97 16.04
CA PHE A 60 -6.70 -21.56 16.41
C PHE A 60 -5.51 -20.75 15.87
N TYR A 61 -4.29 -21.32 15.90
CA TYR A 61 -3.11 -20.68 15.31
C TYR A 61 -3.27 -20.48 13.80
N VAL A 62 -3.79 -21.49 13.10
CA VAL A 62 -4.08 -21.40 11.66
C VAL A 62 -5.15 -20.35 11.39
N TYR A 63 -6.22 -20.32 12.20
CA TYR A 63 -7.27 -19.29 12.11
C TYR A 63 -6.71 -17.87 12.28
N VAL A 64 -5.87 -17.63 13.30
CA VAL A 64 -5.22 -16.33 13.53
C VAL A 64 -4.34 -15.95 12.33
N THR A 65 -3.63 -16.92 11.76
CA THR A 65 -2.79 -16.71 10.57
C THR A 65 -3.63 -16.33 9.35
N LEU A 66 -4.71 -17.07 9.07
CA LEU A 66 -5.64 -16.77 7.98
C LEU A 66 -6.29 -15.40 8.17
N ARG A 67 -6.73 -15.06 9.39
CA ARG A 67 -7.33 -13.75 9.70
C ARG A 67 -6.35 -12.60 9.46
N ASN A 68 -5.09 -12.76 9.88
CA ASN A 68 -4.06 -11.74 9.68
C ASN A 68 -3.71 -11.55 8.19
N LEU A 69 -3.64 -12.66 7.43
CA LEU A 69 -3.44 -12.62 5.99
C LEU A 69 -4.62 -11.96 5.27
N PHE A 70 -5.85 -12.30 5.67
CA PHE A 70 -7.08 -11.70 5.15
C PHE A 70 -7.09 -10.19 5.39
N LEU A 71 -6.89 -9.73 6.63
CA LEU A 71 -6.84 -8.29 6.95
C LEU A 71 -5.72 -7.55 6.20
N SER A 72 -4.58 -8.20 5.97
CA SER A 72 -3.49 -7.64 5.16
C SER A 72 -3.88 -7.50 3.69
N LYS A 73 -4.69 -8.44 3.16
CA LYS A 73 -5.24 -8.41 1.79
C LYS A 73 -6.48 -7.52 1.65
N VAL A 74 -7.25 -7.23 2.72
CA VAL A 74 -8.40 -6.30 2.69
C VAL A 74 -7.99 -4.89 2.23
N HIS A 75 -6.75 -4.47 2.49
CA HIS A 75 -6.20 -3.22 1.95
C HIS A 75 -5.88 -3.28 0.43
N LYS A 76 -5.76 -4.48 -0.16
CA LYS A 76 -5.55 -4.71 -1.60
C LYS A 76 -6.85 -5.01 -2.35
N TRP A 77 -7.77 -5.76 -1.77
CA TRP A 77 -9.07 -6.09 -2.40
C TRP A 77 -10.00 -4.89 -2.57
N LYS A 78 -9.83 -3.83 -1.78
CA LYS A 78 -10.50 -2.54 -2.03
C LYS A 78 -10.05 -1.85 -3.32
N VAL A 79 -8.93 -2.27 -3.92
CA VAL A 79 -8.44 -1.71 -5.20
C VAL A 79 -9.04 -2.46 -6.39
N ASP A 80 -9.37 -3.75 -6.25
CA ASP A 80 -9.85 -4.59 -7.37
C ASP A 80 -11.39 -4.76 -7.41
N ALA A 81 -12.10 -4.51 -6.31
CA ALA A 81 -13.58 -4.60 -6.30
C ALA A 81 -14.26 -3.54 -7.19
N ASP A 82 -13.56 -2.44 -7.52
CA ASP A 82 -14.05 -1.44 -8.50
C ASP A 82 -13.98 -1.95 -9.96
N LEU A 83 -13.23 -3.02 -10.23
CA LEU A 83 -12.99 -3.52 -11.60
C LEU A 83 -14.03 -4.53 -12.09
N ASN A 84 -14.81 -5.16 -11.20
CA ASN A 84 -15.75 -6.22 -11.58
C ASN A 84 -17.20 -5.75 -11.82
N ASN A 85 -17.51 -4.46 -11.66
CA ASN A 85 -18.81 -3.92 -12.05
C ASN A 85 -18.75 -3.30 -13.47
N SER A 86 -18.19 -4.05 -14.42
CA SER A 86 -18.08 -3.69 -15.83
C SER A 86 -19.43 -3.83 -16.56
N ASN A 87 -20.47 -3.21 -16.00
CA ASN A 87 -21.71 -2.82 -16.68
C ASN A 87 -22.03 -1.33 -16.40
N ALA A 88 -21.10 -0.56 -15.84
CA ALA A 88 -21.20 0.89 -15.77
C ALA A 88 -20.84 1.48 -17.14
N GLY A 89 -21.83 2.11 -17.77
CA GLY A 89 -21.74 2.61 -19.15
C GLY A 89 -20.56 3.54 -19.42
N THR A 90 -20.34 3.76 -20.72
CA THR A 90 -19.34 4.59 -21.39
C THR A 90 -19.05 5.98 -20.79
N ASN A 91 -19.83 6.45 -19.81
CA ASN A 91 -19.60 7.68 -19.04
C ASN A 91 -18.56 7.53 -17.90
N SER A 92 -18.24 6.32 -17.45
CA SER A 92 -17.28 6.07 -16.35
C SER A 92 -15.81 6.24 -16.78
N LEU A 93 -15.49 5.83 -18.01
CA LEU A 93 -14.14 5.99 -18.56
C LEU A 93 -13.77 7.47 -18.68
N MET A 94 -14.69 8.34 -19.09
CA MET A 94 -14.43 9.77 -19.30
C MET A 94 -14.09 10.53 -18.01
N ASN A 95 -14.67 10.15 -16.85
CA ASN A 95 -14.35 10.76 -15.54
C ASN A 95 -13.03 10.25 -14.93
N THR A 96 -12.56 9.08 -15.34
CA THR A 96 -11.27 8.55 -14.85
C THR A 96 -10.10 9.34 -15.42
N TYR A 97 -10.20 9.75 -16.70
CA TYR A 97 -9.18 10.58 -17.36
C TYR A 97 -9.10 12.00 -16.78
N GLU A 98 -10.22 12.67 -16.46
CA GLU A 98 -10.18 14.06 -15.95
C GLU A 98 -9.43 14.21 -14.62
N TYR A 99 -9.58 13.24 -13.71
CA TYR A 99 -8.89 13.26 -12.42
C TYR A 99 -7.39 12.97 -12.55
N GLU A 100 -7.03 11.98 -13.37
CA GLU A 100 -5.63 11.63 -13.60
C GLU A 100 -4.89 12.78 -14.30
N ASP A 101 -5.52 13.39 -15.31
CA ASP A 101 -5.00 14.57 -16.01
C ASP A 101 -4.81 15.76 -15.05
N SER A 102 -5.77 16.01 -14.15
CA SER A 102 -5.65 17.11 -13.17
C SER A 102 -4.48 16.91 -12.20
N PHE A 103 -4.21 15.66 -11.81
CA PHE A 103 -3.11 15.32 -10.93
C PHE A 103 -1.76 15.40 -11.64
N GLU A 104 -1.67 14.88 -12.87
CA GLU A 104 -0.47 14.98 -13.68
C GLU A 104 -0.11 16.43 -13.99
N ASN A 105 -1.09 17.29 -14.30
CA ASN A 105 -0.88 18.72 -14.51
C ASN A 105 -0.36 19.41 -13.23
N LEU A 106 -0.95 19.11 -12.06
CA LEU A 106 -0.49 19.64 -10.77
C LEU A 106 0.97 19.23 -10.50
N ILE A 107 1.30 17.95 -10.67
CA ILE A 107 2.66 17.45 -10.45
C ILE A 107 3.64 18.06 -11.46
N GLY A 108 3.26 18.13 -12.74
CA GLY A 108 4.05 18.76 -13.79
C GLY A 108 4.37 20.23 -13.49
N GLY A 109 3.38 21.00 -13.07
CA GLY A 109 3.56 22.39 -12.65
C GLY A 109 4.50 22.53 -11.45
N ILE A 110 4.36 21.66 -10.45
CA ILE A 110 5.27 21.65 -9.29
C ILE A 110 6.69 21.33 -9.73
N GLU A 111 6.89 20.36 -10.62
CA GLU A 111 8.21 20.02 -11.13
C GLU A 111 8.84 21.16 -11.92
N GLU A 112 8.08 21.84 -12.77
CA GLU A 112 8.55 23.02 -13.51
C GLU A 112 8.95 24.16 -12.55
N MET A 113 8.12 24.43 -11.54
CA MET A 113 8.43 25.41 -10.50
C MET A 113 9.72 25.07 -9.77
N VAL A 114 9.89 23.82 -9.33
CA VAL A 114 11.09 23.36 -8.63
C VAL A 114 12.31 23.42 -9.55
N ASN A 115 12.14 23.13 -10.85
CA ASN A 115 13.21 23.22 -11.84
C ASN A 115 13.71 24.65 -12.05
N SER A 116 12.86 25.65 -11.85
CA SER A 116 13.21 27.08 -11.93
C SER A 116 13.97 27.62 -10.70
N TRP A 117 14.00 26.86 -9.59
CA TRP A 117 14.67 27.31 -8.37
C TRP A 117 16.19 27.34 -8.52
N TYR A 118 16.83 28.11 -7.62
CA TYR A 118 18.27 28.07 -7.47
C TYR A 118 18.75 26.63 -7.24
N TRP A 119 19.88 26.27 -7.86
CA TRP A 119 20.36 24.88 -7.95
C TRP A 119 20.44 24.18 -6.59
N TYR A 120 20.78 24.92 -5.53
CA TYR A 120 20.87 24.38 -4.17
C TYR A 120 19.50 23.97 -3.63
N ASP A 121 18.49 24.84 -3.72
CA ASP A 121 17.13 24.58 -3.25
C ASP A 121 16.52 23.40 -4.02
N LYS A 122 16.70 23.40 -5.35
CA LYS A 122 16.30 22.29 -6.24
C LYS A 122 16.96 20.98 -5.79
N LYS A 123 18.28 20.98 -5.57
CA LYS A 123 19.00 19.76 -5.22
C LYS A 123 18.56 19.20 -3.88
N LEU A 124 18.34 20.08 -2.91
CA LEU A 124 17.87 19.70 -1.59
C LEU A 124 16.45 19.12 -1.65
N TRP A 125 15.57 19.71 -2.46
CA TRP A 125 14.22 19.20 -2.72
C TRP A 125 14.25 17.80 -3.34
N GLU A 126 15.05 17.59 -4.39
CA GLU A 126 15.21 16.28 -5.03
C GLU A 126 15.70 15.20 -4.04
N ILE A 127 16.74 15.52 -3.26
CA ILE A 127 17.32 14.57 -2.31
C ILE A 127 16.30 14.22 -1.22
N HIS A 128 15.54 15.19 -0.72
CA HIS A 128 14.57 14.94 0.33
C HIS A 128 13.32 14.22 -0.17
N PHE A 129 12.72 14.65 -1.29
CA PHE A 129 11.43 14.15 -1.75
C PHE A 129 11.54 13.01 -2.78
N LYS A 130 12.47 13.07 -3.73
CA LYS A 130 12.65 12.00 -4.74
C LYS A 130 13.43 10.82 -4.17
N LYS A 131 14.50 11.08 -3.40
CA LYS A 131 15.34 10.02 -2.78
C LYS A 131 14.93 9.65 -1.35
N GLN A 132 13.90 10.30 -0.79
CA GLN A 132 13.35 10.04 0.54
C GLN A 132 14.38 10.09 1.68
N LEU A 133 15.44 10.90 1.53
CA LEU A 133 16.46 11.05 2.56
C LEU A 133 15.96 11.99 3.66
N SER A 134 16.13 11.59 4.92
CA SER A 134 15.81 12.46 6.06
C SER A 134 16.74 13.68 6.10
N MET A 135 16.26 14.81 6.62
CA MET A 135 17.09 16.01 6.78
C MET A 135 18.36 15.76 7.60
N ARG A 136 18.30 14.83 8.57
CA ARG A 136 19.45 14.39 9.37
C ARG A 136 20.48 13.63 8.52
N ALA A 137 20.02 12.72 7.66
CA ALA A 137 20.89 11.99 6.73
C ALA A 137 21.52 12.93 5.69
N ILE A 138 20.78 13.92 5.21
CA ILE A 138 21.33 14.94 4.32
C ILE A 138 22.41 15.75 5.05
N SER A 139 22.12 16.19 6.28
CA SER A 139 23.07 16.96 7.10
C SER A 139 24.36 16.17 7.35
N SER A 140 24.27 14.87 7.69
CA SER A 140 25.44 14.03 7.95
C SER A 140 26.33 13.84 6.72
N VAL A 141 25.75 13.73 5.53
CA VAL A 141 26.49 13.50 4.28
C VAL A 141 27.05 14.81 3.70
N THR A 142 26.31 15.90 3.78
CA THR A 142 26.64 17.17 3.10
C THR A 142 27.37 18.18 3.98
N ARG A 143 27.44 17.95 5.30
CA ARG A 143 27.94 18.89 6.31
C ARG A 143 27.15 20.20 6.40
N ILE A 144 25.99 20.30 5.73
CA ILE A 144 25.07 21.43 5.87
C ILE A 144 24.33 21.28 7.21
N SER A 145 24.12 22.39 7.92
CA SER A 145 23.39 22.36 9.19
C SER A 145 21.93 21.94 9.00
N LEU A 146 21.41 21.19 9.96
CA LEU A 146 20.01 20.75 9.96
C LEU A 146 19.03 21.94 9.86
N SER A 147 19.33 23.05 10.54
CA SER A 147 18.52 24.27 10.52
C SER A 147 18.46 24.92 9.14
N SER A 148 19.59 24.93 8.40
CA SER A 148 19.62 25.46 7.04
C SER A 148 18.81 24.59 6.09
N ILE A 149 18.97 23.26 6.17
CA ILE A 149 18.19 22.30 5.39
C ILE A 149 16.69 22.47 5.66
N PHE A 150 16.32 22.55 6.93
CA PHE A 150 14.93 22.74 7.35
C PHE A 150 14.37 24.05 6.81
N GLY A 151 15.11 25.16 6.93
CA GLY A 151 14.70 26.47 6.44
C GLY A 151 14.44 26.46 4.93
N THR A 152 15.38 25.91 4.14
CA THR A 152 15.24 25.79 2.69
C THR A 152 14.03 24.94 2.30
N LEU A 153 13.87 23.76 2.90
CA LEU A 153 12.72 22.89 2.60
C LEU A 153 11.40 23.50 3.03
N LYS A 154 11.36 24.21 4.18
CA LYS A 154 10.17 24.92 4.66
C LYS A 154 9.77 26.02 3.66
N ASN A 155 10.72 26.82 3.21
CA ASN A 155 10.47 27.87 2.23
C ASN A 155 10.00 27.29 0.89
N GLY A 156 10.63 26.22 0.41
CA GLY A 156 10.19 25.50 -0.78
C GLY A 156 8.76 24.99 -0.67
N LYS A 157 8.39 24.39 0.47
CA LYS A 157 7.02 23.92 0.74
C LYS A 157 6.01 25.05 0.72
N THR A 158 6.33 26.18 1.34
CA THR A 158 5.45 27.36 1.36
C THR A 158 5.27 27.93 -0.05
N LYS A 159 6.34 28.01 -0.85
CA LYS A 159 6.28 28.45 -2.25
C LYS A 159 5.34 27.56 -3.07
N VAL A 160 5.54 26.24 -3.02
CA VAL A 160 4.70 25.26 -3.73
C VAL A 160 3.25 25.37 -3.27
N ARG A 161 3.01 25.41 -1.95
CA ARG A 161 1.66 25.49 -1.40
C ARG A 161 0.91 26.72 -1.88
N ASN A 162 1.56 27.89 -1.89
CA ASN A 162 0.92 29.14 -2.29
C ASN A 162 0.63 29.20 -3.80
N ALA A 163 1.52 28.62 -4.62
CA ALA A 163 1.33 28.59 -6.08
C ALA A 163 0.22 27.63 -6.50
N PHE A 164 0.17 26.45 -5.89
CA PHE A 164 -0.70 25.35 -6.32
C PHE A 164 -1.93 25.16 -5.42
N GLU A 165 -2.27 26.12 -4.55
CA GLU A 165 -3.40 25.98 -3.62
C GLU A 165 -4.74 25.80 -4.36
N LYS A 166 -4.92 26.53 -5.45
CA LYS A 166 -6.16 26.50 -6.25
C LYS A 166 -6.30 25.17 -6.98
N GLU A 167 -5.28 24.78 -7.74
CA GLU A 167 -5.24 23.52 -8.48
C GLU A 167 -5.37 22.30 -7.54
N TRP A 168 -4.80 22.38 -6.34
CA TRP A 168 -4.98 21.35 -5.32
C TRP A 168 -6.43 21.22 -4.84
N LYS A 169 -7.16 22.33 -4.67
CA LYS A 169 -8.58 22.32 -4.32
C LYS A 169 -9.42 21.74 -5.46
N GLU A 170 -9.15 22.15 -6.69
CA GLU A 170 -9.80 21.62 -7.90
C GLU A 170 -9.59 20.09 -8.01
N TYR A 171 -8.36 19.61 -7.78
CA TYR A 171 -8.07 18.16 -7.69
C TYR A 171 -8.84 17.46 -6.56
N LEU A 172 -8.92 18.07 -5.36
CA LEU A 172 -9.65 17.46 -4.23
C LEU A 172 -11.15 17.38 -4.50
N GLU A 173 -11.73 18.38 -5.15
CA GLU A 173 -13.14 18.40 -5.56
C GLU A 173 -13.42 17.31 -6.59
N ALA A 174 -12.62 17.23 -7.66
CA ALA A 174 -12.69 16.17 -8.66
C ALA A 174 -12.52 14.77 -8.04
N LYS A 175 -11.62 14.64 -7.06
CA LYS A 175 -11.43 13.41 -6.30
C LYS A 175 -12.67 13.00 -5.52
N GLN A 176 -13.29 13.94 -4.80
CA GLN A 176 -14.46 13.64 -3.97
C GLN A 176 -15.68 13.28 -4.82
N ASP A 177 -15.84 13.91 -5.98
CA ASP A 177 -16.93 13.59 -6.91
C ASP A 177 -16.81 12.16 -7.46
N LYS A 178 -15.58 11.64 -7.62
CA LYS A 178 -15.33 10.24 -7.98
C LYS A 178 -15.81 9.24 -6.92
N TYR A 179 -15.64 9.55 -5.62
CA TYR A 179 -16.01 8.65 -4.52
C TYR A 179 -17.44 8.85 -3.98
N ARG A 180 -18.17 9.84 -4.48
CA ARG A 180 -19.57 10.12 -4.10
C ARG A 180 -20.59 9.36 -4.97
N LYS A 181 -20.18 8.86 -6.14
CA LYS A 181 -20.98 7.98 -7.01
C LYS A 181 -20.62 6.52 -6.77
#